data_AF-A0A0B1SUL5-F1
#
_entry.id   AF-A0A0B1SUL5-F1
#
_cell.length_a   1.000
_cell.length_b   1.000
_cell.length_c   1.000
_cell.angle_alpha   90.00
_cell.angle_beta   90.00
_cell.angle_gamma   90.00
#
_symmetry.space_group_name_H-M   'P 1'
#
loop_
_entity.id
_entity.type
_entity.pdbx_description
1 polymer ?
#
loop_
_entity_poly.entity_id
_entity_poly.type
_entity_poly.pdbx_seq_one_letter_code
_entity_poly.pdbx_strand_id
1 'polypeptide(L)'
;MTGHDFLANLPEGVSACPFLEHGCHKAGADMEVKLHIRDDRIYHLVLLCRAVIELRRARIEILRHEPDRIARLDKQVIPADAIVKKYG
;
A
#
# COMPACT_ATOMS: atom_id res chain seq x y z
N MET A 1 -3.89 -7.58 10.19
CA MET A 1 -4.06 -8.60 9.15
C MET A 1 -4.07 -7.89 7.82
N THR A 2 -3.13 -8.21 6.92
CA THR A 2 -3.13 -7.68 5.56
C THR A 2 -4.25 -8.35 4.74
N GLY A 3 -4.70 -7.75 3.64
CA GLY A 3 -5.72 -8.38 2.78
C GLY A 3 -5.30 -9.75 2.26
N HIS A 4 -3.99 -9.91 2.00
CA HIS A 4 -3.37 -11.19 1.64
C HIS A 4 -3.53 -12.28 2.71
N ASP A 5 -3.37 -11.95 3.99
CA ASP A 5 -3.56 -12.91 5.09
C ASP A 5 -5.03 -13.35 5.22
N PHE A 6 -5.98 -12.47 4.89
CA PHE A 6 -7.40 -12.80 4.91
C PHE A 6 -7.76 -13.77 3.77
N LEU A 7 -7.23 -13.54 2.56
CA LEU A 7 -7.45 -14.42 1.40
C LEU A 7 -6.89 -15.84 1.63
N ALA A 8 -5.75 -15.95 2.31
CA ALA A 8 -5.11 -17.23 2.62
C ALA A 8 -5.89 -18.07 3.65
N ASN A 9 -6.79 -17.46 4.43
CA ASN A 9 -7.58 -18.13 5.46
C ASN A 9 -9.06 -18.31 5.07
N LEU A 10 -9.40 -18.16 3.79
CA LEU A 10 -10.77 -18.37 3.33
C LEU A 10 -11.14 -19.85 3.35
N PRO A 11 -12.37 -20.20 3.77
CA PRO A 11 -12.88 -21.56 3.63
C PRO A 11 -12.87 -22.03 2.18
N GLU A 12 -12.75 -23.33 1.98
CA GLU A 12 -12.75 -23.93 0.64
C GLU A 12 -14.06 -23.60 -0.09
N GLY A 13 -13.95 -23.15 -1.35
CA GLY A 13 -15.09 -22.72 -2.16
C GLY A 13 -15.59 -21.29 -1.87
N VAL A 14 -14.97 -20.56 -0.95
CA VAL A 14 -15.27 -19.14 -0.68
C VAL A 14 -14.24 -18.25 -1.37
N SER A 15 -14.72 -17.31 -2.18
CA SER A 15 -13.94 -16.24 -2.79
C SER A 15 -14.24 -14.91 -2.09
N ALA A 16 -13.26 -14.02 -2.02
CA ALA A 16 -13.48 -12.63 -1.61
C ALA A 16 -13.36 -11.69 -2.82
N CYS A 17 -14.00 -10.53 -2.70
CA CYS A 17 -13.90 -9.47 -3.69
C CYS A 17 -12.45 -9.01 -3.83
N PRO A 18 -11.92 -8.83 -5.06
CA PRO A 18 -10.54 -8.37 -5.27
C PRO A 18 -10.30 -6.95 -4.73
N PHE A 19 -11.35 -6.19 -4.44
CA PHE A 19 -11.26 -4.86 -3.85
C PHE A 19 -11.24 -4.86 -2.31
N LEU A 20 -11.02 -6.02 -1.67
CA LEU A 20 -10.95 -6.16 -0.22
C LEU A 20 -9.93 -5.20 0.42
N GLU A 21 -8.75 -5.10 -0.16
CA GLU A 21 -7.68 -4.20 0.32
C GLU A 21 -8.04 -2.72 0.21
N HIS A 22 -9.07 -2.39 -0.58
CA HIS A 22 -9.58 -1.04 -0.76
C HIS A 22 -10.87 -0.78 0.02
N GLY A 23 -11.37 -1.77 0.78
CA GLY A 23 -12.50 -1.63 1.70
C GLY A 23 -13.78 -2.37 1.29
N CYS A 24 -13.75 -3.23 0.27
CA CYS A 24 -14.92 -4.05 -0.10
C CYS A 24 -14.93 -5.40 0.63
N HIS A 25 -15.91 -5.64 1.50
CA HIS A 25 -15.94 -6.83 2.36
C HIS A 25 -16.81 -7.98 1.82
N LYS A 26 -17.18 -7.96 0.52
CA LYS A 26 -17.96 -9.07 -0.06
C LYS A 26 -17.08 -10.33 -0.14
N ALA A 27 -17.54 -11.39 0.49
CA ALA A 27 -17.04 -12.76 0.32
C ALA A 27 -18.22 -13.71 0.18
N GLY A 28 -18.03 -14.83 -0.51
CA GLY A 28 -19.09 -15.81 -0.78
C GLY A 28 -18.68 -16.77 -1.88
N ALA A 29 -19.66 -17.41 -2.51
CA ALA A 29 -19.38 -18.28 -3.65
C ALA A 29 -18.82 -17.47 -4.83
N ASP A 30 -17.98 -18.09 -5.65
CA ASP A 30 -17.31 -17.42 -6.79
C ASP A 30 -18.29 -16.67 -7.71
N MET A 31 -19.44 -17.28 -8.00
CA MET A 31 -20.48 -16.65 -8.83
C MET A 31 -21.12 -15.42 -8.14
N GLU A 32 -21.34 -15.46 -6.83
CA GLU A 32 -21.90 -14.33 -6.07
C GLU A 32 -20.93 -13.15 -6.05
N VAL A 33 -19.63 -13.43 -5.92
CA VAL A 33 -18.59 -12.41 -5.96
C VAL A 33 -18.51 -11.79 -7.35
N LYS A 34 -18.57 -12.60 -8.41
CA LYS A 34 -18.59 -12.11 -9.80
C LYS A 34 -19.80 -11.22 -10.09
N LEU A 35 -20.99 -11.62 -9.64
CA LEU A 35 -22.20 -10.82 -9.78
C LEU A 35 -22.08 -9.50 -9.04
N HIS A 36 -21.61 -9.53 -7.78
CA HIS A 36 -21.37 -8.32 -7.00
C HIS A 36 -20.40 -7.35 -7.68
N ILE A 37 -19.28 -7.82 -8.23
CA ILE A 37 -18.31 -6.96 -8.94
C ILE A 37 -18.98 -6.25 -10.12
N ARG A 38 -19.80 -6.97 -10.88
CA ARG A 38 -20.50 -6.45 -12.06
C ARG A 38 -21.55 -5.39 -11.67
N ASP A 39 -22.31 -5.67 -10.63
CA ASP A 39 -23.45 -4.86 -10.21
C ASP A 39 -22.97 -3.59 -9.48
N ASP A 40 -21.91 -3.69 -8.67
CA ASP A 40 -21.34 -2.59 -7.88
C ASP A 40 -20.12 -1.91 -8.53
N ARG A 41 -20.01 -1.94 -9.87
CA ARG A 41 -18.84 -1.43 -10.62
C ARG A 41 -18.47 0.03 -10.29
N ILE A 42 -19.46 0.89 -10.08
CA ILE A 42 -19.24 2.32 -9.76
C ILE A 42 -18.65 2.46 -8.36
N TYR A 43 -19.14 1.69 -7.40
CA TYR A 43 -18.59 1.65 -6.05
C TYR A 43 -17.12 1.20 -6.06
N HIS A 44 -16.81 0.13 -6.78
CA HIS A 44 -15.42 -0.34 -6.93
C HIS A 44 -14.50 0.69 -7.59
N LEU A 45 -14.99 1.43 -8.60
CA LEU A 45 -14.24 2.53 -9.20
C LEU A 45 -13.94 3.64 -8.18
N VAL A 46 -14.90 3.98 -7.31
CA VAL A 46 -14.68 4.98 -6.25
C VAL A 46 -13.62 4.51 -5.25
N LEU A 47 -13.64 3.22 -4.87
CA LEU A 47 -12.61 2.64 -4.00
C LEU A 47 -11.21 2.77 -4.62
N LEU A 48 -11.08 2.47 -5.92
CA LEU A 48 -9.82 2.63 -6.65
C LEU A 48 -9.36 4.09 -6.70
N CYS A 49 -10.26 5.02 -7.03
CA CYS A 49 -9.95 6.45 -7.05
C CYS A 49 -9.43 6.93 -5.68
N ARG A 50 -10.06 6.49 -4.59
CA ARG A 50 -9.60 6.78 -3.23
C ARG A 50 -8.20 6.23 -2.98
N ALA A 51 -7.94 4.97 -3.32
CA ALA A 51 -6.62 4.36 -3.17
C ALA A 51 -5.53 5.13 -3.94
N VAL A 52 -5.82 5.57 -5.17
CA VAL A 52 -4.90 6.39 -5.97
C VAL A 52 -4.63 7.75 -5.33
N ILE A 53 -5.66 8.38 -4.74
CA ILE A 53 -5.50 9.66 -4.02
C ILE A 53 -4.57 9.49 -2.81
N GLU A 54 -4.77 8.44 -2.00
CA GLU A 54 -3.91 8.18 -0.85
C GLU A 54 -2.47 7.86 -1.28
N LEU A 55 -2.29 7.09 -2.35
CA LEU A 55 -0.96 6.83 -2.90
C LEU A 55 -0.25 8.12 -3.36
N ARG A 56 -0.99 9.02 -4.01
CA ARG A 56 -0.45 10.34 -4.41
C ARG A 56 -0.05 11.17 -3.20
N ARG A 57 -0.84 11.18 -2.13
CA ARG A 57 -0.50 11.87 -0.88
C ARG A 57 0.76 11.30 -0.26
N ALA A 58 0.85 9.98 -0.12
CA ALA A 58 2.04 9.31 0.41
C ALA A 58 3.30 9.64 -0.42
N ARG A 59 3.18 9.66 -1.75
CA ARG A 59 4.29 10.05 -2.64
C ARG A 59 4.73 11.50 -2.42
N ILE A 60 3.79 12.43 -2.29
CA ILE A 60 4.10 13.84 -2.00
C ILE A 60 4.82 13.97 -0.66
N GLU A 61 4.38 13.22 0.35
CA GLU A 61 4.99 13.23 1.67
C GLU A 61 6.44 12.73 1.64
N ILE A 62 6.68 11.63 0.92
CA ILE A 62 8.03 11.12 0.67
C ILE A 62 8.89 12.19 0.00
N LEU A 63 8.42 12.78 -1.10
CA LEU A 63 9.17 13.80 -1.83
C LEU A 63 9.46 15.05 -0.99
N ARG A 64 8.62 15.39 -0.01
CA ARG A 64 8.84 16.51 0.91
C ARG A 64 9.87 16.19 1.98
N HIS A 65 9.84 15.00 2.56
CA HIS A 65 10.64 14.69 3.76
C HIS A 65 11.92 13.91 3.49
N GLU A 66 11.98 13.18 2.39
CA GLU A 66 13.14 12.36 2.04
C GLU A 66 14.41 13.20 1.77
N PRO A 67 14.35 14.35 1.06
CA PRO A 67 15.52 15.21 0.90
C PRO A 67 16.10 15.70 2.23
N ASP A 68 15.25 16.13 3.17
CA ASP A 68 15.69 16.57 4.50
C ASP A 68 16.27 15.42 5.32
N ARG A 69 15.75 14.21 5.14
CA ARG A 69 16.29 13.01 5.79
C ARG A 69 17.67 12.67 5.24
N ILE A 70 17.84 12.69 3.92
CA ILE A 70 19.13 12.45 3.24
C ILE A 70 20.15 13.51 3.67
N ALA A 71 19.80 14.80 3.62
CA ALA A 71 20.70 15.88 4.01
C ALA A 71 21.16 15.78 5.48
N ARG A 72 20.32 15.28 6.38
CA ARG A 72 20.71 15.01 7.78
C ARG A 72 21.67 13.84 7.89
N LEU A 73 21.46 12.77 7.13
CA LEU A 73 22.36 11.62 7.09
C LEU A 73 23.73 12.03 6.51
N ASP A 74 23.75 12.79 5.42
CA ASP A 74 25.00 13.28 4.81
C ASP A 74 25.83 14.10 5.80
N LYS A 75 25.17 14.99 6.57
CA LYS A 75 25.85 15.77 7.63
C LYS A 75 26.45 14.91 8.73
N GLN A 76 25.96 13.70 8.97
CA GLN A 76 26.49 12.78 9.97
C GLN A 76 27.58 11.87 9.40
N VAL A 77 27.41 11.41 8.16
CA VAL A 77 28.30 10.44 7.51
C VAL A 77 29.57 11.11 6.97
N ILE A 78 29.47 12.30 6.38
CA ILE A 78 30.64 12.99 5.78
C ILE A 78 31.76 13.25 6.82
N PRO A 79 31.47 13.77 8.04
CA PRO A 79 32.50 13.93 9.05
C PRO A 79 33.08 12.60 9.54
N ALA A 80 32.24 11.56 9.68
CA ALA A 80 32.68 10.24 10.11
C ALA A 80 33.63 9.59 9.08
N ASP A 81 33.30 9.66 7.79
CA ASP A 81 34.15 9.18 6.69
C ASP A 81 35.48 9.94 6.61
N ALA A 82 35.44 11.26 6.83
CA ALA A 82 36.66 12.08 6.88
C ALA A 82 37.59 11.71 8.04
N ILE A 83 37.04 11.38 9.21
CA ILE A 83 37.82 10.92 10.38
C ILE A 83 38.45 9.55 10.08
N VAL A 84 37.68 8.60 9.55
CA VAL A 84 38.18 7.26 9.18
C VAL A 84 39.32 7.37 8.16
N LYS A 85 39.17 8.19 7.11
CA LYS A 85 40.25 8.38 6.12
C LYS A 85 41.51 9.05 6.67
N LYS A 86 41.39 9.86 7.72
CA LYS A 86 42.52 10.62 8.27
C LYS A 86 43.29 9.85 9.34
N TYR A 87 42.64 8.94 10.06
CA TYR A 87 43.21 8.27 11.24
C TYR A 87 43.08 6.74 11.24
N GLY A 88 42.41 6.17 10.24
CA GLY A 88 42.30 4.72 10.01
C GLY A 88 43.35 4.18 9.07
#